data_AF-S7Q888-F1
#
_entry.id   AF-S7Q888-F1
#
_cell.length_a   1.000
_cell.length_b   1.000
_cell.length_c   1.000
_cell.angle_alpha   90.00
_cell.angle_beta   90.00
_cell.angle_gamma   90.00
#
_symmetry.space_group_name_H-M   'P 1'
#
loop_
_entity.id
_entity.type
_entity.pdbx_description
1 polymer ?
#
loop_
_entity_poly.entity_id
_entity_poly.type
_entity_poly.pdbx_seq_one_letter_code
_entity_poly.pdbx_strand_id
1 'polypeptide(L)'
;MSIPSSSTAVESVRAPGDFEAWERLKDDFAKAAEQYETDDIAATLPMLRQVLSECHRFLIQYDDPSVLFVSETTDVEPSPQLFTPSEERLARDWGFNNDEDGFFARPIISYRRGELTTAFHAILGITLFLFGNLVAQDSSLVLKNEPSNATDYWLAALDVFETGENLPSRTAGRSEAEDWRMAIVWGRTLVCLADEKISRSRQARKEAEEAGTEYSSFMCYDAFMAEEPKWPADSIFHAIAQRRPPVTRRMSLTYASANDVLTLAMDQFSRGIFHMPHAQSSHSHHFHCSSSSTHNPESSSFSRPKELFTIASEVLGVAERLEAAPERQYWASWADSVFNQMKMEVDMDAWRGPITSARGRCWLIMGSAKVEELESALERGDEAVLRSEDAEEAREGLAMAISFFERAKGSRTSTMLSEEDEDLQSLLAEALLTLANLTIDNNKREELYSRAQAEGGNQVVLELDRAREEGDVYMDES
;
A
#
# COMPACT_ATOMS: atom_id res chain seq x y z
N MET A 1 -48.86 4.71 -8.69
CA MET A 1 -47.39 4.58 -8.58
C MET A 1 -47.01 3.39 -9.42
N SER A 2 -46.53 3.65 -10.64
CA SER A 2 -46.20 2.62 -11.61
C SER A 2 -44.74 2.20 -11.37
N ILE A 3 -44.53 0.91 -11.15
CA ILE A 3 -43.20 0.30 -11.09
C ILE A 3 -42.57 0.44 -12.48
N PRO A 4 -41.39 1.04 -12.64
CA PRO A 4 -40.76 1.09 -13.95
C PRO A 4 -40.26 -0.31 -14.31
N SER A 5 -40.55 -0.66 -15.55
CA SER A 5 -40.33 -1.93 -16.21
C SER A 5 -38.86 -2.34 -16.22
N SER A 6 -38.64 -3.65 -16.12
CA SER A 6 -37.39 -4.37 -16.36
C SER A 6 -36.55 -3.77 -17.49
N SER A 7 -35.33 -3.37 -17.17
CA SER A 7 -34.25 -3.13 -18.13
C SER A 7 -34.09 -4.37 -19.01
N THR A 8 -34.34 -4.23 -20.30
CA THR A 8 -33.99 -5.22 -21.31
C THR A 8 -32.47 -5.31 -21.34
N ALA A 9 -31.89 -6.39 -20.81
CA ALA A 9 -30.49 -6.70 -20.97
C ALA A 9 -30.21 -6.79 -22.48
N VAL A 10 -29.54 -5.79 -23.02
CA VAL A 10 -28.98 -5.87 -24.37
C VAL A 10 -27.83 -6.84 -24.26
N GLU A 11 -27.99 -8.06 -24.76
CA GLU A 11 -26.87 -8.99 -24.93
C GLU A 11 -25.82 -8.27 -25.79
N SER A 12 -24.70 -7.86 -25.17
CA SER A 12 -23.60 -7.25 -25.91
C SER A 12 -22.98 -8.35 -26.78
N VAL A 13 -23.34 -8.38 -28.06
CA VAL A 13 -22.78 -9.33 -29.01
C VAL A 13 -21.28 -9.05 -29.15
N ARG A 14 -20.44 -10.02 -28.75
CA ARG A 14 -18.98 -9.97 -28.93
C ARG A 14 -18.67 -9.74 -30.41
N ALA A 15 -17.98 -8.65 -30.73
CA ALA A 15 -17.51 -8.38 -32.07
C ALA A 15 -16.28 -9.26 -32.40
N PRO A 16 -16.09 -9.64 -33.67
CA PRO A 16 -14.94 -10.43 -34.08
C PRO A 16 -13.64 -9.63 -33.86
N GLY A 17 -12.72 -10.18 -33.08
CA GLY A 17 -11.41 -9.58 -32.77
C GLY A 17 -11.30 -8.95 -31.38
N ASP A 18 -12.40 -8.84 -30.61
CA ASP A 18 -12.35 -8.21 -29.28
C ASP A 18 -11.49 -8.98 -28.28
N PHE A 19 -11.48 -10.32 -28.39
CA PHE A 19 -10.62 -11.16 -27.56
C PHE A 19 -9.12 -10.94 -27.88
N GLU A 20 -8.76 -10.78 -29.16
CA GLU A 20 -7.37 -10.46 -29.55
C GLU A 20 -6.95 -9.07 -29.05
N ALA A 21 -7.88 -8.10 -29.08
CA ALA A 21 -7.64 -6.78 -28.52
C ALA A 21 -7.45 -6.83 -26.99
N TRP A 22 -8.19 -7.71 -26.30
CA TRP A 22 -8.00 -7.96 -24.87
C TRP A 22 -6.64 -8.58 -24.56
N GLU A 23 -6.21 -9.60 -25.32
CA GLU A 23 -4.87 -10.18 -25.17
C GLU A 23 -3.76 -9.13 -25.40
N ARG A 24 -3.90 -8.29 -26.43
CA ARG A 24 -2.97 -7.19 -26.69
C ARG A 24 -2.94 -6.18 -25.54
N LEU A 25 -4.09 -5.85 -24.95
CA LEU A 25 -4.16 -4.93 -23.81
C LEU A 25 -3.35 -5.46 -22.62
N LYS A 26 -3.44 -6.77 -22.32
CA LYS A 26 -2.64 -7.40 -21.26
C LYS A 26 -1.14 -7.30 -21.57
N ASP A 27 -0.74 -7.59 -22.80
CA ASP A 27 0.67 -7.49 -23.23
C ASP A 27 1.20 -6.06 -23.13
N ASP A 28 0.42 -5.07 -23.56
CA ASP A 28 0.79 -3.66 -23.51
C ASP A 28 0.89 -3.17 -22.06
N PHE A 29 -0.04 -3.59 -21.19
CA PHE A 29 0.00 -3.30 -19.75
C PHE A 29 1.21 -3.94 -19.08
N ALA A 30 1.50 -5.23 -19.34
CA ALA A 30 2.64 -5.92 -18.74
C ALA A 30 3.96 -5.21 -19.08
N LYS A 31 4.15 -4.81 -20.35
CA LYS A 31 5.33 -4.05 -20.78
C LYS A 31 5.37 -2.67 -20.12
N ALA A 32 4.23 -1.97 -20.00
CA ALA A 32 4.19 -0.66 -19.36
C ALA A 32 4.54 -0.74 -17.87
N ALA A 33 4.05 -1.76 -17.17
CA ALA A 33 4.38 -2.02 -15.77
C ALA A 33 5.85 -2.39 -15.59
N GLU A 34 6.42 -3.26 -16.45
CA GLU A 34 7.86 -3.57 -16.43
C GLU A 34 8.71 -2.33 -16.68
N GLN A 35 8.32 -1.46 -17.61
CA GLN A 35 9.03 -0.22 -17.90
C GLN A 35 8.94 0.77 -16.72
N TYR A 36 7.79 0.86 -16.05
CA TYR A 36 7.60 1.69 -14.85
C TYR A 36 8.61 1.34 -13.75
N GLU A 37 8.89 0.05 -13.54
CA GLU A 37 9.85 -0.43 -12.54
C GLU A 37 11.33 -0.08 -12.85
N THR A 38 11.62 0.45 -14.05
CA THR A 38 12.96 0.93 -14.43
C THR A 38 13.17 2.43 -14.16
N ASP A 39 12.17 3.11 -13.61
CA ASP A 39 12.14 4.56 -13.37
C ASP A 39 12.37 5.43 -14.64
N ASP A 40 12.21 4.84 -15.84
CA ASP A 40 12.26 5.58 -17.11
C ASP A 40 10.87 6.17 -17.42
N ILE A 41 10.62 7.36 -16.86
CA ILE A 41 9.37 8.10 -17.03
C ILE A 41 9.08 8.36 -18.52
N ALA A 42 10.10 8.70 -19.31
CA ALA A 42 9.95 9.09 -20.71
C ALA A 42 9.46 7.92 -21.58
N ALA A 43 9.92 6.70 -21.31
CA ALA A 43 9.45 5.49 -21.97
C ALA A 43 8.10 4.99 -21.42
N THR A 44 7.92 5.01 -20.09
CA THR A 44 6.74 4.47 -19.41
C THR A 44 5.46 5.20 -19.77
N LEU A 45 5.53 6.53 -19.77
CA LEU A 45 4.34 7.37 -19.77
C LEU A 45 3.53 7.29 -21.09
N PRO A 46 4.14 7.27 -22.30
CA PRO A 46 3.42 6.96 -23.53
C PRO A 46 2.74 5.59 -23.53
N MET A 47 3.34 4.58 -22.88
CA MET A 47 2.79 3.22 -22.81
C MET A 47 1.55 3.17 -21.92
N LEU A 48 1.59 3.82 -20.74
CA LEU A 48 0.42 3.93 -19.88
C LEU A 48 -0.74 4.68 -20.56
N ARG A 49 -0.45 5.74 -21.34
CA ARG A 49 -1.49 6.43 -22.14
C ARG A 49 -2.14 5.51 -23.17
N GLN A 50 -1.36 4.66 -23.84
CA GLN A 50 -1.89 3.68 -24.79
C GLN A 50 -2.82 2.69 -24.09
N VAL A 51 -2.42 2.16 -22.93
CA VAL A 51 -3.25 1.26 -22.11
C VAL A 51 -4.56 1.95 -21.71
N LEU A 52 -4.51 3.19 -21.21
CA LEU A 52 -5.70 3.96 -20.86
C LEU A 52 -6.61 4.19 -22.08
N SER A 53 -6.06 4.51 -23.24
CA SER A 53 -6.84 4.69 -24.47
C SER A 53 -7.59 3.43 -24.87
N GLU A 54 -6.95 2.25 -24.77
CA GLU A 54 -7.61 0.98 -25.07
C GLU A 54 -8.65 0.60 -24.00
N CYS A 55 -8.36 0.80 -22.71
CA CYS A 55 -9.34 0.62 -21.64
C CYS A 55 -10.57 1.53 -21.85
N HIS A 56 -10.37 2.78 -22.26
CA HIS A 56 -11.45 3.70 -22.57
C HIS A 56 -12.33 3.19 -23.71
N ARG A 57 -11.72 2.65 -24.79
CA ARG A 57 -12.46 2.02 -25.90
C ARG A 57 -13.34 0.87 -25.39
N PHE A 58 -12.81 0.02 -24.51
CA PHE A 58 -13.59 -1.07 -23.90
C PHE A 58 -14.75 -0.55 -23.04
N LEU A 59 -14.54 0.48 -22.21
CA LEU A 59 -15.61 1.05 -21.36
C LEU A 59 -16.77 1.67 -22.17
N ILE A 60 -16.49 2.20 -23.36
CA ILE A 60 -17.53 2.71 -24.27
C ILE A 60 -18.33 1.55 -24.89
N GLN A 61 -17.65 0.45 -25.22
CA GLN A 61 -18.24 -0.66 -25.98
C GLN A 61 -19.00 -1.66 -25.11
N TYR A 62 -18.57 -1.88 -23.87
CA TYR A 62 -19.16 -2.87 -22.96
C TYR A 62 -19.60 -2.23 -21.65
N ASP A 63 -20.74 -2.69 -21.16
CA ASP A 63 -21.19 -2.36 -19.81
C ASP A 63 -20.40 -3.09 -18.73
N ASP A 64 -20.03 -4.34 -19.03
CA ASP A 64 -19.15 -5.17 -18.22
C ASP A 64 -18.09 -5.78 -19.16
N PRO A 65 -16.85 -5.29 -19.17
CA PRO A 65 -15.79 -5.85 -20.01
C PRO A 65 -15.41 -7.31 -19.68
N SER A 66 -15.83 -7.86 -18.54
CA SER A 66 -15.57 -9.26 -18.18
C SER A 66 -16.22 -10.25 -19.14
N VAL A 67 -17.27 -9.82 -19.84
CA VAL A 67 -17.95 -10.61 -20.89
C VAL A 67 -17.02 -10.98 -22.04
N LEU A 68 -15.81 -10.44 -22.16
CA LEU A 68 -14.86 -10.77 -23.21
C LEU A 68 -14.09 -12.07 -22.97
N PHE A 69 -13.75 -12.34 -21.70
CA PHE A 69 -12.81 -13.40 -21.33
C PHE A 69 -13.42 -14.41 -20.34
N VAL A 70 -14.49 -14.05 -19.64
CA VAL A 70 -15.26 -14.99 -18.83
C VAL A 70 -16.08 -15.85 -19.79
N SER A 71 -15.80 -17.16 -19.82
CA SER A 71 -16.68 -18.09 -20.51
C SER A 71 -17.99 -18.15 -19.74
N GLU A 72 -19.13 -17.95 -20.41
CA GLU A 72 -20.42 -18.35 -19.84
C GLU A 72 -20.32 -19.84 -19.58
N THR A 73 -20.08 -20.22 -18.32
CA THR A 73 -20.36 -21.59 -17.94
C THR A 73 -21.87 -21.71 -17.99
N THR A 74 -22.39 -22.13 -19.15
CA THR A 74 -23.66 -22.85 -19.22
C THR A 74 -23.45 -24.16 -18.47
N ASP A 75 -23.25 -24.05 -17.16
CA ASP A 75 -23.47 -25.14 -16.24
C ASP A 75 -24.97 -25.38 -16.31
N VAL A 76 -25.35 -26.27 -17.22
CA VAL A 76 -26.50 -27.13 -17.01
C VAL A 76 -26.17 -27.88 -15.73
N GLU A 77 -26.38 -27.25 -14.58
CA GLU A 77 -26.24 -27.91 -13.29
C GLU A 77 -27.15 -29.15 -13.38
N PRO A 78 -26.61 -30.38 -13.31
CA PRO A 78 -27.45 -31.53 -13.09
C PRO A 78 -28.13 -31.28 -11.75
N SER A 79 -29.47 -31.12 -11.81
CA SER A 79 -30.40 -30.94 -10.69
C SER A 79 -29.85 -31.51 -9.37
N PRO A 80 -29.86 -30.75 -8.26
CA PRO A 80 -29.17 -31.11 -7.02
C PRO A 80 -29.68 -32.44 -6.48
N GLN A 81 -28.97 -33.53 -6.78
CA GLN A 81 -29.26 -34.84 -6.22
C GLN A 81 -28.62 -34.90 -4.83
N LEU A 82 -29.47 -34.63 -3.84
CA LEU A 82 -29.43 -35.12 -2.45
C LEU A 82 -28.26 -34.68 -1.56
N PHE A 83 -28.63 -34.37 -0.31
CA PHE A 83 -27.86 -33.82 0.81
C PHE A 83 -26.71 -34.68 1.35
N THR A 84 -26.11 -35.54 0.54
CA THR A 84 -24.92 -36.30 0.91
C THR A 84 -23.76 -35.84 0.03
N PRO A 85 -22.63 -35.38 0.61
CA PRO A 85 -21.42 -35.15 -0.18
C PRO A 85 -21.14 -36.40 -0.99
N SER A 86 -21.00 -36.26 -2.31
CA SER A 86 -20.63 -37.40 -3.14
C SER A 86 -19.32 -37.99 -2.62
N GLU A 87 -19.23 -39.32 -2.65
CA GLU A 87 -18.08 -40.07 -2.13
C GLU A 87 -16.75 -39.60 -2.78
N GLU A 88 -16.81 -39.09 -4.02
CA GLU A 88 -15.71 -38.42 -4.73
C GLU A 88 -15.19 -37.15 -4.03
N ARG A 89 -16.06 -36.34 -3.42
CA ARG A 89 -15.65 -35.11 -2.72
C ARG A 89 -14.96 -35.43 -1.39
N LEU A 90 -15.45 -36.46 -0.70
CA LEU A 90 -14.80 -37.01 0.50
C LEU A 90 -13.43 -37.62 0.20
N ALA A 91 -13.29 -38.37 -0.90
CA ALA A 91 -12.01 -38.96 -1.29
C ALA A 91 -10.96 -37.90 -1.69
N ARG A 92 -11.39 -36.84 -2.37
CA ARG A 92 -10.53 -35.73 -2.79
C ARG A 92 -10.05 -34.86 -1.64
N ASP A 93 -10.90 -34.60 -0.64
CA ASP A 93 -10.57 -33.69 0.45
C ASP A 93 -9.86 -34.38 1.63
N TRP A 94 -9.92 -35.72 1.73
CA TRP A 94 -9.35 -36.49 2.85
C TRP A 94 -8.24 -37.50 2.47
N GLY A 95 -7.79 -37.54 1.21
CA GLY A 95 -6.52 -38.17 0.84
C GLY A 95 -6.44 -39.69 1.07
N PHE A 96 -7.51 -40.43 0.84
CA PHE A 96 -7.45 -41.89 0.78
C PHE A 96 -6.92 -42.34 -0.60
N ASN A 97 -5.62 -42.20 -0.82
CA ASN A 97 -4.97 -42.86 -1.96
C ASN A 97 -4.81 -44.35 -1.63
N ASN A 98 -5.73 -45.16 -2.14
CA ASN A 98 -5.48 -46.59 -2.33
C ASN A 98 -4.61 -46.75 -3.59
N ASP A 99 -3.31 -46.91 -3.40
CA ASP A 99 -2.29 -47.00 -4.47
C ASP A 99 -2.33 -48.32 -5.30
N GLU A 100 -3.45 -49.04 -5.41
CA GLU A 100 -3.47 -50.36 -6.10
C GLU A 100 -4.34 -50.52 -7.35
N ASP A 101 -5.21 -49.58 -7.74
CA ASP A 101 -6.05 -49.79 -8.94
C ASP A 101 -5.64 -48.90 -10.13
N GLY A 102 -4.71 -49.44 -10.94
CA GLY A 102 -4.12 -48.85 -12.15
C GLY A 102 -5.01 -48.81 -13.39
N PHE A 103 -6.27 -48.38 -13.30
CA PHE A 103 -7.14 -48.21 -14.47
C PHE A 103 -8.01 -46.95 -14.34
N PHE A 104 -7.51 -45.81 -14.83
CA PHE A 104 -8.22 -44.69 -15.48
C PHE A 104 -7.33 -43.44 -15.44
N ALA A 105 -6.24 -43.46 -16.23
CA ALA A 105 -5.54 -42.23 -16.59
C ALA A 105 -6.45 -41.41 -17.52
N ARG A 106 -7.39 -40.66 -16.95
CA ARG A 106 -8.07 -39.60 -17.69
C ARG A 106 -7.02 -38.52 -17.99
N PRO A 107 -6.95 -38.00 -19.23
CA PRO A 107 -6.08 -36.87 -19.52
C PRO A 107 -6.47 -35.74 -18.56
N ILE A 108 -5.51 -35.25 -17.80
CA ILE A 108 -5.66 -33.97 -17.10
C ILE A 108 -5.75 -32.94 -18.22
N ILE A 109 -6.97 -32.67 -18.68
CA ILE A 109 -7.26 -31.49 -19.49
C ILE A 109 -6.85 -30.35 -18.59
N SER A 110 -5.73 -29.70 -18.88
CA SER A 110 -5.38 -28.44 -18.22
C SER A 110 -6.47 -27.46 -18.64
N TYR A 111 -7.53 -27.38 -17.83
CA TYR A 111 -8.51 -26.32 -17.93
C TYR A 111 -7.68 -25.04 -17.91
N ARG A 112 -7.69 -24.29 -19.03
CA ARG A 112 -7.19 -22.93 -19.04
C ARG A 112 -7.86 -22.27 -17.85
N ARG A 113 -7.08 -21.97 -16.81
CA ARG A 113 -7.61 -21.35 -15.60
C ARG A 113 -8.23 -20.04 -16.09
N GLY A 114 -9.56 -19.96 -16.04
CA GLY A 114 -10.29 -18.80 -16.52
C GLY A 114 -9.75 -17.55 -15.84
N GLU A 115 -9.67 -16.46 -16.59
CA GLU A 115 -9.26 -15.18 -16.04
C GLU A 115 -10.27 -14.72 -14.98
N LEU A 116 -9.79 -13.93 -14.03
CA LEU A 116 -10.64 -13.35 -12.99
C LEU A 116 -11.59 -12.34 -13.62
N THR A 117 -12.85 -12.30 -13.19
CA THR A 117 -13.84 -11.30 -13.63
C THR A 117 -13.34 -9.87 -13.47
N THR A 118 -12.51 -9.63 -12.46
CA THR A 118 -11.91 -8.33 -12.12
C THR A 118 -10.69 -7.97 -12.97
N ALA A 119 -10.19 -8.85 -13.85
CA ALA A 119 -8.91 -8.64 -14.57
C ALA A 119 -8.86 -7.31 -15.34
N PHE A 120 -9.95 -6.93 -16.01
CA PHE A 120 -10.03 -5.64 -16.70
C PHE A 120 -9.91 -4.46 -15.72
N HIS A 121 -10.63 -4.50 -14.60
CA HIS A 121 -10.64 -3.46 -13.59
C HIS A 121 -9.28 -3.37 -12.87
N ALA A 122 -8.60 -4.51 -12.68
CA ALA A 122 -7.24 -4.53 -12.19
C ALA A 122 -6.29 -3.79 -13.13
N ILE A 123 -6.30 -4.10 -14.44
CA ILE A 123 -5.43 -3.40 -15.41
C ILE A 123 -5.71 -1.90 -15.43
N LEU A 124 -6.98 -1.50 -15.57
CA LEU A 124 -7.34 -0.09 -15.64
C LEU A 124 -6.99 0.66 -14.35
N GLY A 125 -7.37 0.12 -13.19
CA GLY A 125 -7.12 0.76 -11.90
C GLY A 125 -5.63 0.85 -11.56
N ILE A 126 -4.85 -0.21 -11.85
CA ILE A 126 -3.40 -0.19 -11.67
C ILE A 126 -2.76 0.84 -12.61
N THR A 127 -3.19 0.90 -13.88
CA THR A 127 -2.67 1.88 -14.84
C THR A 127 -2.93 3.32 -14.37
N LEU A 128 -4.13 3.60 -13.85
CA LEU A 128 -4.46 4.91 -13.27
C LEU A 128 -3.61 5.21 -12.03
N PHE A 129 -3.39 4.24 -11.15
CA PHE A 129 -2.52 4.40 -9.98
C PHE A 129 -1.08 4.74 -10.39
N LEU A 130 -0.49 3.96 -11.31
CA LEU A 130 0.88 4.20 -11.81
C LEU A 130 0.99 5.58 -12.45
N PHE A 131 0.00 5.98 -13.26
CA PHE A 131 -0.03 7.30 -13.88
C PHE A 131 -0.12 8.40 -12.81
N GLY A 132 -0.98 8.24 -11.81
CA GLY A 132 -1.12 9.18 -10.69
C GLY A 132 0.20 9.39 -9.94
N ASN A 133 0.97 8.32 -9.72
CA ASN A 133 2.29 8.41 -9.08
C ASN A 133 3.29 9.22 -9.93
N LEU A 134 3.29 9.05 -11.26
CA LEU A 134 4.13 9.87 -12.14
C LEU A 134 3.75 11.35 -12.08
N VAL A 135 2.45 11.66 -12.03
CA VAL A 135 1.95 13.03 -11.90
C VAL A 135 2.28 13.64 -10.53
N ALA A 136 2.26 12.84 -9.46
CA ALA A 136 2.67 13.26 -8.13
C ALA A 136 4.17 13.62 -8.08
N GLN A 137 5.01 12.89 -8.82
CA GLN A 137 6.43 13.20 -8.95
C GLN A 137 6.66 14.46 -9.79
N ASP A 138 6.00 14.59 -10.95
CA ASP A 138 6.11 15.75 -11.83
C ASP A 138 4.80 16.01 -12.59
N SER A 139 4.06 17.03 -12.15
CA SER A 139 2.81 17.45 -12.77
C SER A 139 2.99 18.08 -14.16
N SER A 140 4.22 18.44 -14.56
CA SER A 140 4.48 19.01 -15.89
C SER A 140 4.42 17.98 -17.03
N LEU A 141 4.41 16.68 -16.68
CA LEU A 141 4.32 15.57 -17.63
C LEU A 141 2.93 15.40 -18.25
N VAL A 142 1.92 16.04 -17.66
CA VAL A 142 0.50 15.97 -18.02
C VAL A 142 0.22 16.78 -19.29
N LEU A 143 -0.57 16.23 -20.22
CA LEU A 143 -1.02 16.96 -21.40
C LEU A 143 -2.12 17.95 -21.05
N LYS A 144 -2.32 19.00 -21.86
CA LYS A 144 -3.31 20.06 -21.60
C LYS A 144 -4.76 19.57 -21.33
N ASN A 145 -5.12 18.40 -21.84
CA ASN A 145 -6.47 17.84 -21.70
C ASN A 145 -6.56 16.75 -20.61
N GLU A 146 -5.47 16.51 -19.89
CA GLU A 146 -5.38 15.51 -18.82
C GLU A 146 -5.48 16.22 -17.44
N PRO A 147 -5.96 15.53 -16.39
CA PRO A 147 -5.96 16.07 -15.04
C PRO A 147 -4.54 16.36 -14.56
N SER A 148 -4.30 17.53 -13.98
CA SER A 148 -2.99 17.92 -13.46
C SER A 148 -2.69 17.39 -12.06
N ASN A 149 -3.72 16.93 -11.33
CA ASN A 149 -3.57 16.48 -9.95
C ASN A 149 -3.50 14.95 -9.89
N ALA A 150 -2.52 14.41 -9.18
CA ALA A 150 -2.38 12.97 -8.96
C ALA A 150 -3.64 12.35 -8.31
N THR A 151 -4.26 13.11 -7.40
CA THR A 151 -5.49 12.73 -6.70
C THR A 151 -6.63 12.36 -7.63
N ASP A 152 -6.76 13.03 -8.79
CA ASP A 152 -7.82 12.74 -9.75
C ASP A 152 -7.68 11.31 -10.31
N TYR A 153 -6.43 10.87 -10.54
CA TYR A 153 -6.11 9.52 -10.98
C TYR A 153 -6.32 8.49 -9.89
N TRP A 154 -5.88 8.77 -8.65
CA TRP A 154 -6.07 7.86 -7.52
C TRP A 154 -7.55 7.65 -7.18
N LEU A 155 -8.36 8.71 -7.17
CA LEU A 155 -9.80 8.60 -6.96
C LEU A 155 -10.50 7.85 -8.11
N ALA A 156 -10.07 8.06 -9.36
CA ALA A 156 -10.56 7.28 -10.49
C ALA A 156 -10.16 5.79 -10.38
N ALA A 157 -8.95 5.48 -9.90
CA ALA A 157 -8.51 4.12 -9.65
C ALA A 157 -9.39 3.43 -8.58
N LEU A 158 -9.71 4.12 -7.49
CA LEU A 158 -10.65 3.61 -6.47
C LEU A 158 -12.03 3.29 -7.06
N ASP A 159 -12.59 4.18 -7.87
CA ASP A 159 -13.89 3.92 -8.51
C ASP A 159 -13.85 2.68 -9.41
N VAL A 160 -12.74 2.49 -10.13
CA VAL A 160 -12.54 1.32 -11.00
C VAL A 160 -12.45 0.03 -10.17
N PHE A 161 -11.69 0.03 -9.08
CA PHE A 161 -11.59 -1.13 -8.20
C PHE A 161 -12.93 -1.45 -7.52
N GLU A 162 -13.66 -0.43 -7.06
CA GLU A 162 -15.01 -0.58 -6.52
C GLU A 162 -15.98 -1.13 -7.55
N THR A 163 -15.93 -0.65 -8.79
CA THR A 163 -16.77 -1.16 -9.88
C THR A 163 -16.45 -2.64 -10.15
N GLY A 164 -15.17 -3.01 -10.14
CA GLY A 164 -14.72 -4.41 -10.30
C GLY A 164 -15.24 -5.34 -9.20
N GLU A 165 -15.16 -4.94 -7.93
CA GLU A 165 -15.67 -5.74 -6.82
C GLU A 165 -17.20 -5.88 -6.82
N ASN A 166 -17.91 -4.88 -7.34
CA ASN A 166 -19.37 -4.86 -7.40
C ASN A 166 -19.94 -5.44 -8.72
N LEU A 167 -19.12 -6.11 -9.53
CA LEU A 167 -19.60 -6.76 -10.75
C LEU A 167 -20.70 -7.79 -10.43
N PRO A 168 -21.81 -7.82 -11.20
CA PRO A 168 -22.87 -8.79 -10.99
C PRO A 168 -22.39 -10.25 -10.99
N SER A 169 -21.44 -10.57 -11.87
CA SER A 169 -20.80 -11.89 -11.98
C SER A 169 -20.17 -12.36 -10.67
N ARG A 170 -19.55 -11.43 -9.93
CA ARG A 170 -18.91 -11.67 -8.62
C ARG A 170 -19.92 -11.68 -7.47
N THR A 171 -20.88 -10.77 -7.47
CA THR A 171 -21.90 -10.66 -6.39
C THR A 171 -22.98 -11.75 -6.45
N ALA A 172 -23.12 -12.49 -7.55
CA ALA A 172 -24.10 -13.57 -7.73
C ALA A 172 -23.83 -14.84 -6.88
N GLY A 173 -22.94 -14.76 -5.88
CA GLY A 173 -22.67 -15.84 -4.92
C GLY A 173 -21.69 -16.91 -5.42
N ARG A 174 -21.01 -16.67 -6.54
CA ARG A 174 -19.87 -17.50 -6.96
C ARG A 174 -18.64 -17.06 -6.17
N SER A 175 -18.04 -17.99 -5.42
CA SER A 175 -16.77 -17.74 -4.73
C SER A 175 -15.66 -17.68 -5.77
N GLU A 176 -15.41 -16.50 -6.31
CA GLU A 176 -14.30 -16.27 -7.24
C GLU A 176 -13.00 -16.09 -6.47
N ALA A 177 -11.88 -16.41 -7.14
CA ALA A 177 -10.58 -16.17 -6.55
C ALA A 177 -10.33 -14.66 -6.44
N GLU A 178 -9.68 -14.25 -5.36
CA GLU A 178 -9.29 -12.87 -5.13
C GLU A 178 -8.16 -12.46 -6.07
N ASP A 179 -8.28 -11.28 -6.70
CA ASP A 179 -7.17 -10.67 -7.43
C ASP A 179 -6.27 -9.93 -6.42
N TRP A 180 -5.24 -10.62 -5.94
CA TRP A 180 -4.30 -10.05 -4.99
C TRP A 180 -3.61 -8.78 -5.52
N ARG A 181 -3.40 -8.64 -6.84
CA ARG A 181 -2.74 -7.46 -7.42
C ARG A 181 -3.64 -6.24 -7.28
N MET A 182 -4.92 -6.42 -7.62
CA MET A 182 -5.93 -5.38 -7.45
C MET A 182 -6.04 -4.97 -5.98
N ALA A 183 -6.11 -5.93 -5.05
CA ALA A 183 -6.20 -5.64 -3.62
C ALA A 183 -4.97 -4.87 -3.09
N ILE A 184 -3.75 -5.28 -3.47
CA ILE A 184 -2.53 -4.55 -3.07
C ILE A 184 -2.54 -3.13 -3.61
N VAL A 185 -2.78 -2.94 -4.91
CA VAL A 185 -2.72 -1.59 -5.51
C VAL A 185 -3.87 -0.71 -5.03
N TRP A 186 -5.03 -1.28 -4.71
CA TRP A 186 -6.10 -0.57 -4.02
C TRP A 186 -5.62 -0.07 -2.65
N GLY A 187 -5.03 -0.94 -1.83
CA GLY A 187 -4.44 -0.55 -0.55
C GLY A 187 -3.42 0.58 -0.70
N ARG A 188 -2.50 0.48 -1.66
CA ARG A 188 -1.50 1.52 -1.95
C ARG A 188 -2.13 2.85 -2.40
N THR A 189 -3.18 2.78 -3.22
CA THR A 189 -3.95 3.97 -3.64
C THR A 189 -4.56 4.68 -2.43
N LEU A 190 -5.07 3.93 -1.45
CA LEU A 190 -5.59 4.50 -0.20
C LEU A 190 -4.47 5.12 0.65
N VAL A 191 -3.27 4.53 0.68
CA VAL A 191 -2.10 5.12 1.36
C VAL A 191 -1.72 6.46 0.72
N CYS A 192 -1.67 6.55 -0.62
CA CYS A 192 -1.41 7.82 -1.32
C CYS A 192 -2.46 8.90 -0.99
N LEU A 193 -3.73 8.51 -0.84
CA LEU A 193 -4.80 9.44 -0.46
C LEU A 193 -4.72 9.86 1.01
N ALA A 194 -4.32 8.96 1.91
CA ALA A 194 -4.05 9.29 3.31
C ALA A 194 -2.88 10.29 3.43
N ASP A 195 -1.82 10.08 2.67
CA ASP A 195 -0.69 10.98 2.56
C ASP A 195 -1.12 12.38 2.09
N GLU A 196 -1.81 12.45 0.95
CA GLU A 196 -2.28 13.71 0.36
C GLU A 196 -3.14 14.50 1.37
N LYS A 197 -3.96 13.79 2.16
CA LYS A 197 -4.79 14.39 3.21
C LYS A 197 -3.95 15.02 4.33
N ILE A 198 -2.89 14.35 4.77
CA ILE A 198 -1.95 14.91 5.77
C ILE A 198 -1.23 16.13 5.19
N SER A 199 -0.75 16.04 3.95
CA SER A 199 -0.02 17.10 3.28
C SER A 199 -0.87 18.38 3.13
N ARG A 200 -2.15 18.23 2.75
CA ARG A 200 -3.11 19.35 2.69
C ARG A 200 -3.47 19.91 4.06
N SER A 201 -3.67 19.07 5.07
CA SER A 201 -3.90 19.52 6.46
C SER A 201 -2.78 20.43 6.95
N ARG A 202 -1.52 19.99 6.75
CA ARG A 202 -0.34 20.76 7.13
C ARG A 202 -0.23 22.08 6.36
N GLN A 203 -0.49 22.05 5.05
CA GLN A 203 -0.45 23.25 4.23
C GLN A 203 -1.54 24.25 4.64
N ALA A 204 -2.77 23.79 4.84
CA ALA A 204 -3.89 24.63 5.29
C ALA A 204 -3.64 25.24 6.67
N ARG A 205 -3.03 24.46 7.59
CA ARG A 205 -2.61 24.96 8.90
C ARG A 205 -1.55 26.05 8.78
N LYS A 206 -0.53 25.83 7.96
CA LYS A 206 0.52 26.83 7.71
C LYS A 206 -0.07 28.12 7.12
N GLU A 207 -0.97 28.02 6.14
CA GLU A 207 -1.66 29.18 5.55
C GLU A 207 -2.53 29.91 6.58
N ALA A 208 -3.21 29.19 7.46
CA ALA A 208 -4.02 29.78 8.54
C ALA A 208 -3.14 30.52 9.57
N GLU A 209 -2.00 29.92 9.94
CA GLU A 209 -1.00 30.53 10.83
C GLU A 209 -0.41 31.81 10.22
N GLU A 210 -0.05 31.78 8.93
CA GLU A 210 0.44 32.96 8.18
C GLU A 210 -0.64 34.05 8.05
N ALA A 211 -1.90 33.67 7.94
CA ALA A 211 -3.04 34.59 7.90
C ALA A 211 -3.46 35.13 9.28
N GLY A 212 -2.89 34.61 10.38
CA GLY A 212 -3.28 34.96 11.75
C GLY A 212 -4.71 34.51 12.10
N THR A 213 -5.22 33.50 11.40
CA THR A 213 -6.55 32.91 11.62
C THR A 213 -6.43 31.63 12.43
N GLU A 214 -7.36 31.39 13.35
CA GLU A 214 -7.41 30.14 14.10
C GLU A 214 -7.69 28.97 13.15
N TYR A 215 -6.75 28.03 13.05
CA TYR A 215 -6.93 26.82 12.28
C TYR A 215 -8.07 25.99 12.89
N SER A 216 -9.13 25.76 12.13
CA SER A 216 -10.14 24.77 12.48
C SER A 216 -9.86 23.49 11.72
N SER A 217 -9.65 22.38 12.44
CA SER A 217 -9.60 21.03 11.84
C SER A 217 -10.83 20.74 10.96
N PHE A 218 -11.97 21.38 11.25
CA PHE A 218 -13.17 21.27 10.43
C PHE A 218 -13.05 21.92 9.04
N MET A 219 -12.15 22.90 8.87
CA MET A 219 -11.85 23.51 7.58
C MET A 219 -11.00 22.63 6.67
N CYS A 220 -10.35 21.60 7.23
CA CYS A 220 -9.59 20.59 6.48
C CYS A 220 -10.43 19.35 6.10
N TYR A 221 -11.73 19.29 6.44
CA TYR A 221 -12.59 18.25 5.85
C TYR A 221 -12.76 18.53 4.37
N ASP A 222 -11.83 17.93 3.63
CA ASP A 222 -11.40 18.27 2.31
C ASP A 222 -12.53 18.20 1.28
N ALA A 223 -12.82 19.36 0.69
CA ALA A 223 -13.62 19.44 -0.51
C ALA A 223 -13.01 18.61 -1.65
N PHE A 224 -11.69 18.32 -1.66
CA PHE A 224 -11.04 17.67 -2.80
C PHE A 224 -11.54 16.24 -3.07
N MET A 225 -11.92 15.48 -2.04
CA MET A 225 -12.48 14.13 -2.24
C MET A 225 -13.95 14.15 -2.65
N ALA A 226 -14.65 15.25 -2.34
CA ALA A 226 -16.07 15.45 -2.65
C ALA A 226 -16.29 16.19 -3.97
N GLU A 227 -15.33 17.03 -4.38
CA GLU A 227 -15.41 17.85 -5.59
C GLU A 227 -15.08 16.97 -6.79
N GLU A 228 -16.12 16.56 -7.51
CA GLU A 228 -15.97 15.85 -8.76
C GLU A 228 -15.74 16.84 -9.91
N PRO A 229 -14.57 16.78 -10.58
CA PRO A 229 -14.34 17.62 -11.75
C PRO A 229 -15.31 17.29 -12.87
N LYS A 230 -15.69 18.29 -13.66
CA LYS A 230 -16.52 18.08 -14.85
C LYS A 230 -15.66 17.51 -15.97
N TRP A 231 -15.63 16.18 -16.06
CA TRP A 231 -14.88 15.48 -17.09
C TRP A 231 -15.49 15.65 -18.49
N PRO A 232 -14.67 15.90 -19.53
CA PRO A 232 -15.12 15.87 -20.92
C PRO A 232 -15.79 14.54 -21.28
N ALA A 233 -16.84 14.56 -22.10
CA ALA A 233 -17.61 13.36 -22.41
C ALA A 233 -16.81 12.26 -23.15
N ASP A 234 -15.74 12.67 -23.83
CA ASP A 234 -14.78 11.83 -24.55
C ASP A 234 -13.58 11.40 -23.68
N SER A 235 -13.61 11.68 -22.38
CA SER A 235 -12.55 11.32 -21.43
C SER A 235 -12.83 9.99 -20.75
N ILE A 236 -11.77 9.21 -20.49
CA ILE A 236 -11.87 7.98 -19.69
C ILE A 236 -12.43 8.24 -18.29
N PHE A 237 -12.12 9.40 -17.70
CA PHE A 237 -12.65 9.79 -16.38
C PHE A 237 -14.16 9.96 -16.40
N HIS A 238 -14.72 10.44 -17.51
CA HIS A 238 -16.16 10.52 -17.69
C HIS A 238 -16.78 9.13 -17.80
N ALA A 239 -16.16 8.22 -18.58
CA ALA A 239 -16.62 6.84 -18.68
C ALA A 239 -16.59 6.12 -17.32
N ILE A 240 -15.53 6.29 -16.53
CA ILE A 240 -15.42 5.73 -15.17
C ILE A 240 -16.52 6.32 -14.26
N ALA A 241 -16.69 7.64 -14.27
CA ALA A 241 -17.71 8.32 -13.45
C ALA A 241 -19.14 7.89 -13.79
N GLN A 242 -19.43 7.54 -15.05
CA GLN A 242 -20.72 6.99 -15.45
C GLN A 242 -20.96 5.56 -14.96
N ARG A 243 -19.90 4.77 -14.76
CA ARG A 243 -19.95 3.34 -14.40
C ARG A 243 -19.96 3.10 -12.89
N ARG A 244 -19.61 4.11 -12.10
CA ARG A 244 -19.49 3.98 -10.64
C ARG A 244 -20.79 3.55 -9.98
N PRO A 245 -20.75 2.75 -8.91
CA PRO A 245 -21.93 2.44 -8.10
C PRO A 245 -22.60 3.69 -7.52
N PRO A 246 -23.94 3.73 -7.33
CA PRO A 246 -24.66 4.90 -6.81
C PRO A 246 -24.25 5.35 -5.40
N VAL A 247 -23.69 4.43 -4.60
CA VAL A 247 -23.15 4.71 -3.26
C VAL A 247 -21.64 4.46 -3.32
N THR A 248 -20.89 5.45 -3.78
CA THR A 248 -19.42 5.38 -3.86
C THR A 248 -18.79 5.60 -2.49
N ARG A 249 -17.66 4.93 -2.18
CA ARG A 249 -16.93 5.22 -0.93
C ARG A 249 -16.35 6.64 -0.89
N ARG A 250 -16.32 7.37 -2.01
CA ARG A 250 -15.92 8.80 -2.04
C ARG A 250 -16.64 9.65 -0.98
N MET A 251 -17.93 9.43 -0.76
CA MET A 251 -18.68 10.14 0.29
C MET A 251 -18.20 9.79 1.71
N SER A 252 -17.84 8.52 1.94
CA SER A 252 -17.26 8.07 3.21
C SER A 252 -15.84 8.61 3.41
N LEU A 253 -15.02 8.65 2.35
CA LEU A 253 -13.64 9.13 2.40
C LEU A 253 -13.55 10.65 2.66
N THR A 254 -14.55 11.42 2.24
CA THR A 254 -14.61 12.86 2.46
C THR A 254 -14.45 13.21 3.95
N TYR A 255 -15.15 12.49 4.82
CA TYR A 255 -15.13 12.72 6.28
C TYR A 255 -14.17 11.81 7.05
N ALA A 256 -13.52 10.86 6.38
CA ALA A 256 -12.57 9.94 7.01
C ALA A 256 -11.27 10.66 7.36
N SER A 257 -10.71 10.47 8.56
CA SER A 257 -9.35 10.93 8.88
C SER A 257 -8.30 10.17 8.05
N ALA A 258 -7.05 10.63 8.01
CA ALA A 258 -5.96 9.86 7.36
C ALA A 258 -5.82 8.45 7.98
N ASN A 259 -5.99 8.35 9.30
CA ASN A 259 -6.01 7.09 10.03
C ASN A 259 -7.16 6.16 9.61
N ASP A 260 -8.38 6.70 9.41
CA ASP A 260 -9.52 5.92 8.90
C ASP A 260 -9.22 5.38 7.48
N VAL A 261 -8.60 6.21 6.63
CA VAL A 261 -8.20 5.79 5.27
C VAL A 261 -7.14 4.69 5.32
N LEU A 262 -6.14 4.78 6.22
CA LEU A 262 -5.16 3.71 6.43
C LEU A 262 -5.82 2.42 6.93
N THR A 263 -6.87 2.50 7.76
CA THR A 263 -7.64 1.31 8.19
C THR A 263 -8.31 0.61 7.01
N LEU A 264 -8.85 1.38 6.05
CA LEU A 264 -9.36 0.82 4.80
C LEU A 264 -8.24 0.21 3.95
N ALA A 265 -7.06 0.83 3.92
CA ALA A 265 -5.89 0.29 3.22
C ALA A 265 -5.45 -1.04 3.80
N MET A 266 -5.42 -1.16 5.13
CA MET A 266 -5.08 -2.39 5.85
C MET A 266 -5.99 -3.56 5.49
N ASP A 267 -7.30 -3.33 5.32
CA ASP A 267 -8.24 -4.36 4.86
C ASP A 267 -7.83 -4.90 3.47
N GLN A 268 -7.51 -3.99 2.54
CA GLN A 268 -7.09 -4.39 1.19
C GLN A 268 -5.71 -5.08 1.20
N PHE A 269 -4.77 -4.59 2.00
CA PHE A 269 -3.47 -5.25 2.19
C PHE A 269 -3.61 -6.64 2.79
N SER A 270 -4.49 -6.82 3.78
CA SER A 270 -4.72 -8.13 4.39
C SER A 270 -5.22 -9.14 3.35
N ARG A 271 -6.18 -8.75 2.51
CA ARG A 271 -6.68 -9.55 1.38
C ARG A 271 -5.55 -9.86 0.39
N GLY A 272 -4.83 -8.84 -0.06
CA GLY A 272 -3.77 -8.99 -1.05
C GLY A 272 -2.59 -9.83 -0.55
N ILE A 273 -2.06 -9.56 0.65
CA ILE A 273 -0.94 -10.29 1.27
C ILE A 273 -1.29 -11.76 1.48
N PHE A 274 -2.54 -12.07 1.87
CA PHE A 274 -3.01 -13.43 2.08
C PHE A 274 -3.07 -14.23 0.77
N HIS A 275 -3.51 -13.61 -0.33
CA HIS A 275 -3.65 -14.27 -1.62
C HIS A 275 -2.39 -14.16 -2.52
N MET A 276 -1.41 -13.36 -2.12
CA MET A 276 -0.18 -13.14 -2.87
C MET A 276 0.71 -14.42 -2.90
N PRO A 277 1.30 -14.80 -4.06
CA PRO A 277 2.06 -16.04 -4.19
C PRO A 277 3.28 -16.13 -3.24
N HIS A 278 3.43 -17.25 -2.52
CA HIS A 278 4.59 -17.51 -1.67
C HIS A 278 5.69 -18.28 -2.43
N ALA A 279 6.95 -17.85 -2.24
CA ALA A 279 8.12 -18.43 -2.90
C ALA A 279 8.36 -19.92 -2.56
N GLN A 280 7.85 -20.41 -1.43
CA GLN A 280 8.11 -21.76 -0.90
C GLN A 280 7.19 -22.86 -1.45
N SER A 281 6.28 -22.54 -2.38
CA SER A 281 5.37 -23.53 -2.98
C SER A 281 6.06 -24.51 -3.95
N SER A 282 7.37 -24.43 -4.15
CA SER A 282 8.17 -25.30 -5.01
C SER A 282 8.88 -26.46 -4.29
N HIS A 283 8.72 -26.61 -2.96
CA HIS A 283 9.30 -27.72 -2.19
C HIS A 283 8.27 -28.76 -1.73
N SER A 284 7.46 -29.30 -2.64
CA SER A 284 6.88 -30.63 -2.45
C SER A 284 6.43 -31.19 -3.80
N HIS A 285 7.32 -31.93 -4.46
CA HIS A 285 7.12 -33.32 -4.90
C HIS A 285 8.24 -33.66 -5.88
N HIS A 286 9.21 -34.38 -5.33
CA HIS A 286 10.26 -35.09 -6.02
C HIS A 286 9.62 -36.22 -6.87
N PHE A 287 8.95 -35.88 -7.97
CA PHE A 287 8.60 -36.84 -9.02
C PHE A 287 9.23 -36.39 -10.33
N HIS A 288 10.17 -37.22 -10.79
CA HIS A 288 10.78 -37.14 -12.11
C HIS A 288 9.71 -37.06 -13.20
N CYS A 289 9.56 -35.89 -13.82
CA CYS A 289 9.02 -35.78 -15.17
C CYS A 289 9.92 -34.84 -15.97
N SER A 290 10.59 -35.46 -16.93
CA SER A 290 11.55 -34.86 -17.84
C SER A 290 10.92 -33.80 -18.76
N SER A 291 11.64 -32.70 -18.94
CA SER A 291 11.75 -31.94 -20.20
C SER A 291 10.44 -31.58 -20.93
N SER A 292 9.85 -30.45 -20.53
CA SER A 292 9.26 -29.49 -21.47
C SER A 292 9.22 -28.10 -20.82
N SER A 293 10.39 -27.45 -20.83
CA SER A 293 10.55 -26.04 -20.50
C SER A 293 9.85 -25.17 -21.56
N THR A 294 8.54 -25.00 -21.40
CA THR A 294 7.85 -23.83 -21.93
C THR A 294 7.88 -22.81 -20.81
N HIS A 295 8.82 -21.88 -20.92
CA HIS A 295 8.91 -20.70 -20.06
C HIS A 295 7.54 -20.02 -20.06
N ASN A 296 6.92 -19.89 -18.89
CA ASN A 296 5.89 -18.88 -18.70
C ASN A 296 6.65 -17.60 -18.25
N PRO A 297 6.88 -16.62 -19.14
CA PRO A 297 7.67 -15.42 -18.84
C PRO A 297 7.02 -14.49 -17.81
N GLU A 298 5.77 -14.75 -17.38
CA GLU A 298 5.03 -13.94 -16.41
C GLU A 298 5.56 -14.01 -14.96
N SER A 299 6.54 -14.88 -14.67
CA SER A 299 7.07 -15.06 -13.31
C SER A 299 8.39 -14.34 -13.02
N SER A 300 8.98 -13.62 -13.99
CA SER A 300 10.26 -12.93 -13.78
C SER A 300 10.15 -11.54 -13.15
N SER A 301 8.97 -10.90 -13.15
CA SER A 301 8.81 -9.53 -12.62
C SER A 301 8.33 -9.48 -11.17
N PHE A 302 7.55 -10.47 -10.72
CA PHE A 302 6.95 -10.44 -9.39
C PHE A 302 7.90 -10.92 -8.29
N SER A 303 8.10 -10.09 -7.27
CA SER A 303 8.83 -10.42 -6.06
C SER A 303 7.96 -10.11 -4.83
N ARG A 304 7.39 -11.14 -4.20
CA ARG A 304 6.65 -11.00 -2.94
C ARG A 304 7.42 -10.19 -1.88
N PRO A 305 8.73 -10.43 -1.67
CA PRO A 305 9.52 -9.61 -0.75
C PRO A 305 9.53 -8.13 -1.10
N LYS A 306 9.66 -7.80 -2.39
CA LYS A 306 9.63 -6.42 -2.87
C LYS A 306 8.29 -5.76 -2.59
N GLU A 307 7.18 -6.46 -2.86
CA GLU A 307 5.84 -5.94 -2.55
C GLU A 307 5.63 -5.73 -1.05
N LEU A 308 5.99 -6.70 -0.20
CA LEU A 308 5.85 -6.56 1.26
C LEU A 308 6.66 -5.39 1.80
N PHE A 309 7.90 -5.22 1.32
CA PHE A 309 8.73 -4.10 1.69
C PHE A 309 8.13 -2.77 1.25
N THR A 310 7.63 -2.71 0.02
CA THR A 310 6.99 -1.51 -0.55
C THR A 310 5.77 -1.11 0.26
N ILE A 311 4.86 -2.05 0.53
CA ILE A 311 3.65 -1.81 1.35
C ILE A 311 4.02 -1.28 2.74
N ALA A 312 4.94 -1.96 3.44
CA ALA A 312 5.33 -1.56 4.78
C ALA A 312 6.04 -0.20 4.81
N SER A 313 6.87 0.10 3.80
CA SER A 313 7.59 1.36 3.70
C SER A 313 6.66 2.54 3.37
N GLU A 314 5.70 2.34 2.47
CA GLU A 314 4.69 3.36 2.15
C GLU A 314 3.82 3.68 3.38
N VAL A 315 3.35 2.66 4.11
CA VAL A 315 2.59 2.88 5.35
C VAL A 315 3.44 3.55 6.42
N LEU A 316 4.71 3.14 6.58
CA LEU A 316 5.64 3.78 7.52
C LEU A 316 5.84 5.27 7.19
N GLY A 317 6.00 5.63 5.92
CA GLY A 317 6.16 7.03 5.50
C GLY A 317 4.93 7.91 5.75
N VAL A 318 3.73 7.33 5.77
CA VAL A 318 2.51 8.03 6.21
C VAL A 318 2.44 8.08 7.74
N ALA A 319 2.78 6.97 8.42
CA ALA A 319 2.78 6.88 9.88
C ALA A 319 3.66 7.95 10.53
N GLU A 320 4.84 8.23 9.98
CA GLU A 320 5.73 9.30 10.45
C GLU A 320 5.10 10.70 10.44
N ARG A 321 4.07 10.90 9.62
CA ARG A 321 3.46 12.22 9.39
C ARG A 321 2.06 12.37 9.99
N LEU A 322 1.48 11.32 10.56
CA LEU A 322 0.20 11.45 11.28
C LEU A 322 0.36 12.40 12.46
N GLU A 323 -0.71 13.12 12.80
CA GLU A 323 -0.66 14.15 13.84
C GLU A 323 -0.69 13.54 15.24
N ALA A 324 -1.50 12.50 15.46
CA ALA A 324 -1.68 11.88 16.76
C ALA A 324 -0.61 10.81 17.03
N ALA A 325 0.13 10.98 18.13
CA ALA A 325 1.10 10.01 18.65
C ALA A 325 0.59 8.55 18.71
N PRO A 326 -0.60 8.24 19.26
CA PRO A 326 -1.09 6.85 19.31
C PRO A 326 -1.34 6.26 17.91
N GLU A 327 -1.73 7.08 16.93
CA GLU A 327 -1.90 6.62 15.54
C GLU A 327 -0.53 6.33 14.90
N ARG A 328 0.46 7.20 15.12
CA ARG A 328 1.85 6.97 14.68
C ARG A 328 2.39 5.65 15.23
N GLN A 329 2.21 5.42 16.53
CA GLN A 329 2.62 4.19 17.20
C GLN A 329 1.95 2.95 16.60
N TYR A 330 0.62 3.01 16.40
CA TYR A 330 -0.14 1.90 15.82
C TYR A 330 0.37 1.52 14.42
N TRP A 331 0.50 2.49 13.52
CA TRP A 331 0.92 2.23 12.14
C TRP A 331 2.39 1.86 12.01
N ALA A 332 3.27 2.41 12.85
CA ALA A 332 4.66 1.99 12.93
C ALA A 332 4.80 0.54 13.41
N SER A 333 4.01 0.14 14.41
CA SER A 333 3.94 -1.25 14.89
C SER A 333 3.41 -2.21 13.81
N TRP A 334 2.36 -1.80 13.09
CA TRP A 334 1.85 -2.56 11.95
C TRP A 334 2.93 -2.75 10.87
N ALA A 335 3.64 -1.69 10.48
CA ALA A 335 4.73 -1.78 9.51
C ALA A 335 5.89 -2.67 10.00
N ASP A 336 6.29 -2.58 11.27
CA ASP A 336 7.32 -3.47 11.86
C ASP A 336 6.89 -4.94 11.76
N SER A 337 5.60 -5.25 11.96
CA SER A 337 5.09 -6.61 11.86
C SER A 337 5.26 -7.19 10.44
N VAL A 338 5.03 -6.39 9.40
CA VAL A 338 5.22 -6.78 8.00
C VAL A 338 6.71 -6.94 7.68
N PHE A 339 7.56 -6.00 8.10
CA PHE A 339 9.01 -6.13 7.96
C PHE A 339 9.57 -7.36 8.69
N ASN A 340 9.00 -7.70 9.85
CA ASN A 340 9.40 -8.86 10.63
C ASN A 340 8.96 -10.18 9.96
N GLN A 341 7.80 -10.21 9.29
CA GLN A 341 7.37 -11.36 8.49
C GLN A 341 8.38 -11.68 7.38
N MET A 342 8.91 -10.65 6.70
CA MET A 342 9.90 -10.82 5.64
C MET A 342 11.17 -11.55 6.09
N LYS A 343 11.53 -11.47 7.38
CA LYS A 343 12.73 -12.16 7.90
C LYS A 343 12.71 -13.68 7.68
N MET A 344 11.52 -14.26 7.56
CA MET A 344 11.33 -15.70 7.40
C MET A 344 11.15 -16.14 5.94
N GLU A 345 10.96 -15.21 5.01
CA GLU A 345 10.55 -15.51 3.63
C GLU A 345 11.65 -15.30 2.57
N VAL A 346 12.76 -14.64 2.89
CA VAL A 346 13.65 -14.04 1.88
C VAL A 346 15.11 -14.43 2.08
N ASP A 347 15.88 -14.42 0.98
CA ASP A 347 17.33 -14.29 1.07
C ASP A 347 17.67 -13.03 1.84
N MET A 348 18.08 -13.23 3.08
CA MET A 348 18.30 -12.16 4.04
C MET A 348 19.42 -11.24 3.59
N ASP A 349 20.37 -11.66 2.75
CA ASP A 349 21.56 -10.84 2.54
C ASP A 349 21.27 -9.55 1.76
N ALA A 350 20.39 -9.60 0.74
CA ALA A 350 20.01 -8.40 -0.02
C ALA A 350 19.06 -7.46 0.76
N TRP A 351 18.17 -8.03 1.58
CA TRP A 351 17.12 -7.26 2.27
C TRP A 351 17.45 -6.90 3.72
N ARG A 352 18.48 -7.51 4.33
CA ARG A 352 18.83 -7.30 5.75
C ARG A 352 19.12 -5.83 6.04
N GLY A 353 19.86 -5.13 5.20
CA GLY A 353 20.16 -3.71 5.37
C GLY A 353 18.88 -2.86 5.39
N PRO A 354 18.12 -2.82 4.29
CA PRO A 354 16.87 -2.07 4.19
C PRO A 354 15.86 -2.41 5.29
N ILE A 355 15.62 -3.70 5.57
CA ILE A 355 14.69 -4.12 6.63
C ILE A 355 15.18 -3.66 8.00
N THR A 356 16.47 -3.81 8.32
CA THR A 356 17.02 -3.41 9.62
C THR A 356 16.87 -1.90 9.81
N SER A 357 17.14 -1.09 8.78
CA SER A 357 16.95 0.36 8.82
C SER A 357 15.48 0.75 9.00
N ALA A 358 14.57 0.18 8.21
CA ALA A 358 13.14 0.47 8.27
C ALA A 358 12.53 0.09 9.63
N ARG A 359 12.94 -1.04 10.20
CA ARG A 359 12.54 -1.42 11.56
C ARG A 359 13.05 -0.44 12.61
N GLY A 360 14.28 0.06 12.47
CA GLY A 360 14.80 1.12 13.34
C GLY A 360 13.89 2.35 13.34
N ARG A 361 13.41 2.78 12.17
CA ARG A 361 12.43 3.88 12.04
C ARG A 361 11.11 3.56 12.73
N CYS A 362 10.56 2.35 12.57
CA CYS A 362 9.35 1.95 13.30
C CYS A 362 9.53 2.10 14.83
N TRP A 363 10.64 1.61 15.37
CA TRP A 363 10.93 1.68 16.81
C TRP A 363 11.20 3.10 17.30
N LEU A 364 11.82 3.95 16.47
CA LEU A 364 12.01 5.37 16.77
C LEU A 364 10.65 6.08 16.91
N ILE A 365 9.71 5.83 15.99
CA ILE A 365 8.36 6.41 16.05
C ILE A 365 7.62 5.92 17.29
N MET A 366 7.65 4.61 17.58
CA MET A 366 6.96 4.05 18.74
C MET A 366 7.51 4.62 20.06
N GLY A 367 8.83 4.75 20.18
CA GLY A 367 9.47 5.35 21.35
C GLY A 367 9.17 6.84 21.50
N SER A 368 9.25 7.60 20.39
CA SER A 368 9.03 9.05 20.39
C SER A 368 7.56 9.43 20.62
N ALA A 369 6.61 8.66 20.07
CA ALA A 369 5.19 8.83 20.35
C ALA A 369 4.88 8.73 21.86
N LYS A 370 5.56 7.83 22.57
CA LYS A 370 5.46 7.73 24.03
C LYS A 370 6.11 8.89 24.76
N VAL A 371 7.23 9.42 24.24
CA VAL A 371 7.87 10.62 24.81
C VAL A 371 6.91 11.81 24.77
N GLU A 372 6.22 12.03 23.65
CA GLU A 372 5.26 13.14 23.48
C GLU A 372 4.10 13.10 24.51
N GLU A 373 3.63 11.91 24.90
CA GLU A 373 2.63 11.77 25.95
C GLU A 373 3.16 12.24 27.33
N LEU A 374 4.48 12.15 27.55
CA LEU A 374 5.16 12.54 28.78
C LEU A 374 5.58 14.02 28.79
N GLU A 375 5.80 14.63 27.61
CA GLU A 375 6.30 16.01 27.47
C GLU A 375 5.47 16.99 28.27
N SER A 376 4.13 16.94 28.16
CA SER A 376 3.24 17.81 28.92
C SER A 376 3.44 17.73 30.44
N ALA A 377 3.80 16.54 30.97
CA ALA A 377 4.08 16.37 32.40
C ALA A 377 5.46 16.90 32.78
N LEU A 378 6.47 16.67 31.92
CA LEU A 378 7.83 17.16 32.08
C LEU A 378 7.88 18.70 32.04
N GLU A 379 7.13 19.33 31.14
CA GLU A 379 6.98 20.79 31.04
C GLU A 379 6.39 21.42 32.30
N ARG A 380 5.55 20.68 33.04
CA ARG A 380 5.02 21.11 34.35
C ARG A 380 6.00 20.87 35.51
N GLY A 381 7.19 20.32 35.22
CA GLY A 381 8.20 19.97 36.21
C GLY A 381 7.93 18.67 36.97
N ASP A 382 7.02 17.81 36.48
CA ASP A 382 6.74 16.51 37.11
C ASP A 382 7.75 15.45 36.66
N GLU A 383 8.95 15.49 37.24
CA GLU A 383 10.00 14.50 36.96
C GLU A 383 9.64 13.08 37.43
N ALA A 384 8.60 12.90 38.27
CA ALA A 384 8.19 11.57 38.72
C ALA A 384 7.70 10.72 37.54
N VAL A 385 7.21 11.37 36.46
CA VAL A 385 6.78 10.70 35.23
C VAL A 385 7.91 9.92 34.55
N LEU A 386 9.18 10.29 34.76
CA LEU A 386 10.32 9.54 34.19
C LEU A 386 10.42 8.11 34.74
N ARG A 387 9.75 7.82 35.87
CA ARG A 387 9.66 6.49 36.49
C ARG A 387 8.36 5.77 36.15
N SER A 388 7.52 6.32 35.27
CA SER A 388 6.30 5.65 34.81
C SER A 388 6.62 4.45 33.91
N GLU A 389 5.62 3.59 33.74
CA GLU A 389 5.64 2.48 32.77
C GLU A 389 5.80 3.01 31.34
N ASP A 390 5.06 4.05 30.96
CA ASP A 390 5.19 4.67 29.63
C ASP A 390 6.61 5.20 29.36
N ALA A 391 7.28 5.77 30.37
CA ALA A 391 8.67 6.22 30.24
C ALA A 391 9.66 5.05 30.11
N GLU A 392 9.36 3.90 30.72
CA GLU A 392 10.14 2.68 30.54
C GLU A 392 9.95 2.11 29.13
N GLU A 393 8.71 1.98 28.65
CA GLU A 393 8.40 1.55 27.28
C GLU A 393 9.05 2.48 26.23
N ALA A 394 9.02 3.79 26.45
CA ALA A 394 9.67 4.77 25.58
C ALA A 394 11.18 4.53 25.49
N ARG A 395 11.85 4.33 26.63
CA ARG A 395 13.29 4.03 26.68
C ARG A 395 13.62 2.71 25.99
N GLU A 396 12.81 1.67 26.20
CA GLU A 396 12.99 0.39 25.51
C GLU A 396 12.85 0.53 24.00
N GLY A 397 11.83 1.26 23.54
CA GLY A 397 11.60 1.51 22.12
C GLY A 397 12.75 2.25 21.46
N LEU A 398 13.23 3.33 22.09
CA LEU A 398 14.38 4.10 21.61
C LEU A 398 15.68 3.29 21.63
N ALA A 399 15.92 2.49 22.67
CA ALA A 399 17.07 1.60 22.73
C ALA A 399 17.05 0.54 21.61
N MET A 400 15.87 -0.01 21.30
CA MET A 400 15.68 -0.91 20.16
C MET A 400 15.97 -0.21 18.84
N ALA A 401 15.46 1.01 18.64
CA ALA A 401 15.73 1.83 17.45
C ALA A 401 17.24 2.03 17.22
N ILE A 402 17.96 2.47 18.27
CA ILE A 402 19.43 2.63 18.25
C ILE A 402 20.11 1.33 17.83
N SER A 403 19.71 0.20 18.43
CA SER A 403 20.30 -1.11 18.10
C SER A 403 20.09 -1.51 16.63
N PHE A 404 18.95 -1.16 16.04
CA PHE A 404 18.67 -1.41 14.62
C PHE A 404 19.51 -0.50 13.74
N PHE A 405 19.58 0.79 14.04
CA PHE A 405 20.39 1.74 13.25
C PHE A 405 21.88 1.42 13.29
N GLU A 406 22.43 1.03 14.46
CA GLU A 406 23.81 0.56 14.57
C GLU A 406 24.07 -0.68 13.70
N ARG A 407 23.15 -1.65 13.70
CA ARG A 407 23.26 -2.86 12.88
C ARG A 407 23.14 -2.55 11.39
N ALA A 408 22.28 -1.61 11.01
CA ALA A 408 22.14 -1.16 9.63
C ALA A 408 23.44 -0.48 9.17
N LYS A 409 23.99 0.44 9.98
CA LYS A 409 25.28 1.12 9.74
C LYS A 409 26.43 0.12 9.60
N GLY A 410 26.50 -0.89 10.46
CA GLY A 410 27.54 -1.93 10.40
C GLY A 410 27.42 -2.91 9.23
N SER A 411 26.25 -3.00 8.59
CA SER A 411 26.01 -3.90 7.45
C SER A 411 26.41 -3.27 6.10
N ARG A 412 26.64 -1.96 6.05
CA ARG A 412 27.02 -1.25 4.81
C ARG A 412 28.52 -1.42 4.55
N THR A 413 28.87 -1.85 3.33
CA THR A 413 30.25 -1.88 2.86
C THR A 413 30.71 -0.45 2.61
N SER A 414 31.84 -0.06 3.22
CA SER A 414 32.42 1.31 3.34
C SER A 414 32.74 2.08 2.04
N THR A 415 32.06 1.80 0.93
CA THR A 415 32.39 2.33 -0.40
C THR A 415 31.44 3.49 -0.72
N MET A 416 31.84 4.69 -0.29
CA MET A 416 31.12 5.98 -0.43
C MET A 416 29.94 6.14 0.52
N LEU A 417 29.93 7.26 1.27
CA LEU A 417 28.77 7.69 2.06
C LEU A 417 27.65 8.01 1.07
N SER A 418 26.57 7.23 1.10
CA SER A 418 25.36 7.55 0.33
C SER A 418 24.48 8.53 1.12
N GLU A 419 23.54 9.21 0.46
CA GLU A 419 22.51 10.03 1.13
C GLU A 419 21.78 9.24 2.24
N GLU A 420 21.56 7.95 2.00
CA GLU A 420 20.96 7.05 2.99
C GLU A 420 21.83 6.85 4.25
N ASP A 421 23.15 7.08 4.19
CA ASP A 421 24.04 7.04 5.37
C ASP A 421 23.87 8.30 6.23
N GLU A 422 23.67 9.45 5.60
CA GLU A 422 23.41 10.72 6.29
C GLU A 422 22.04 10.66 6.99
N ASP A 423 21.01 10.17 6.29
CA ASP A 423 19.68 9.97 6.86
C ASP A 423 19.72 9.02 8.06
N LEU A 424 20.42 7.89 7.93
CA LEU A 424 20.57 6.91 9.01
C LEU A 424 21.31 7.48 10.23
N GLN A 425 22.33 8.32 10.00
CA GLN A 425 23.05 9.00 11.08
C GLN A 425 22.17 10.03 11.78
N SER A 426 21.38 10.79 11.02
CA SER A 426 20.41 11.75 11.57
C SER A 426 19.39 11.04 12.48
N LEU A 427 18.80 9.94 12.00
CA LEU A 427 17.83 9.15 12.78
C LEU A 427 18.46 8.50 14.03
N LEU A 428 19.72 8.05 13.94
CA LEU A 428 20.45 7.54 15.09
C LEU A 428 20.72 8.63 16.13
N ALA A 429 21.10 9.82 15.68
CA ALA A 429 21.35 10.96 16.54
C ALA A 429 20.06 11.42 17.25
N GLU A 430 18.95 11.48 16.53
CA GLU A 430 17.61 11.76 17.08
C GLU A 430 17.24 10.74 18.17
N ALA A 431 17.35 9.44 17.88
CA ALA A 431 17.04 8.39 18.84
C ALA A 431 17.89 8.51 20.14
N LEU A 432 19.18 8.83 20.00
CA LEU A 432 20.10 9.04 21.12
C LEU A 432 19.73 10.27 21.94
N LEU A 433 19.40 11.38 21.28
CA LEU A 433 19.01 12.63 21.92
C LEU A 433 17.72 12.45 22.73
N THR A 434 16.70 11.86 22.11
CA THR A 434 15.41 11.58 22.76
C THR A 434 15.58 10.63 23.94
N LEU A 435 16.43 9.60 23.81
CA LEU A 435 16.73 8.70 24.93
C LEU A 435 17.47 9.40 26.06
N ALA A 436 18.39 10.31 25.75
CA ALA A 436 19.10 11.11 26.75
C ALA A 436 18.12 11.94 27.59
N ASN A 437 17.13 12.58 26.95
CA ASN A 437 16.10 13.38 27.61
C ASN A 437 15.27 12.55 28.62
N LEU A 438 15.04 11.26 28.36
CA LEU A 438 14.33 10.35 29.26
C LEU A 438 15.21 9.67 30.33
N THR A 439 16.52 9.91 30.32
CA THR A 439 17.48 9.21 31.20
C THR A 439 17.68 9.96 32.52
N ILE A 440 17.33 9.30 33.62
CA ILE A 440 17.44 9.86 34.99
C ILE A 440 18.90 9.94 35.47
N ASP A 441 19.74 8.97 35.10
CA ASP A 441 21.14 8.94 35.53
C ASP A 441 21.97 9.97 34.76
N ASN A 442 22.49 10.98 35.46
CA ASN A 442 23.22 12.08 34.84
C ASN A 442 24.44 11.61 34.02
N ASN A 443 25.19 10.61 34.50
CA ASN A 443 26.39 10.17 33.78
C ASN A 443 26.03 9.50 32.46
N LYS A 444 25.02 8.62 32.48
CA LYS A 444 24.50 7.99 31.26
C LYS A 444 23.88 9.00 30.31
N ARG A 445 23.17 10.00 30.83
CA ARG A 445 22.58 11.06 30.01
C ARG A 445 23.65 11.86 29.26
N GLU A 446 24.72 12.29 29.95
CA GLU A 446 25.85 12.99 29.30
C GLU A 446 26.59 12.12 28.28
N GLU A 447 26.71 10.81 28.54
CA GLU A 447 27.26 9.85 27.57
C GLU A 447 26.41 9.79 26.29
N LEU A 448 25.08 9.71 26.43
CA LEU A 448 24.15 9.69 25.31
C LEU A 448 24.19 11.00 24.50
N TYR A 449 24.23 12.16 25.15
CA TYR A 449 24.39 13.44 24.45
C TYR A 449 25.71 13.54 23.69
N SER A 450 26.83 13.15 24.33
CA SER A 450 28.14 13.14 23.68
C SER A 450 28.13 12.24 22.44
N ARG A 451 27.41 11.13 22.52
CA ARG A 451 27.24 10.19 21.41
C ARG A 451 26.34 10.74 20.31
N ALA A 452 25.20 11.36 20.66
CA ALA A 452 24.32 12.02 19.71
C ALA A 452 25.06 13.12 18.93
N GLN A 453 25.89 13.92 19.61
CA GLN A 453 26.74 14.95 18.99
C GLN A 453 27.76 14.34 18.02
N ALA A 454 28.35 13.19 18.35
CA ALA A 454 29.31 12.51 17.48
C ALA A 454 28.66 11.96 16.20
N GLU A 455 27.38 11.57 16.26
CA GLU A 455 26.64 11.01 15.11
C GLU A 455 25.97 12.11 14.26
N GLY A 456 25.30 13.10 14.88
CA GLY A 456 24.56 14.15 14.15
C GLY A 456 25.35 15.42 13.84
N GLY A 457 26.62 15.49 14.26
CA GLY A 457 27.51 16.60 13.95
C GLY A 457 27.00 17.96 14.43
N ASN A 458 27.16 19.00 13.62
CA ASN A 458 26.83 20.38 13.99
C ASN A 458 25.34 20.63 14.22
N GLN A 459 24.45 19.83 13.61
CA GLN A 459 23.00 20.01 13.73
C GLN A 459 22.52 19.79 15.18
N VAL A 460 22.99 18.70 15.81
CA VAL A 460 22.65 18.36 17.19
C VAL A 460 23.23 19.38 18.19
N VAL A 461 24.40 19.96 17.88
CA VAL A 461 25.02 20.99 18.73
C VAL A 461 24.14 22.22 18.85
N LEU A 462 23.58 22.67 17.73
CA LEU A 462 22.71 23.86 17.71
C LEU A 462 21.43 23.64 18.51
N GLU A 463 20.85 22.44 18.48
CA GLU A 463 19.67 22.10 19.26
C GLU A 463 19.95 22.05 20.76
N LEU A 464 21.08 21.45 21.15
CA LEU A 464 21.50 21.38 22.56
C LEU A 464 21.85 22.76 23.12
N ASP A 465 22.53 23.60 22.35
CA ASP A 465 22.89 24.96 22.78
C ASP A 465 21.64 25.83 22.96
N ARG A 466 20.65 25.70 22.05
CA ARG A 466 19.36 26.39 22.19
C ARG A 466 18.61 25.97 23.46
N ALA A 467 18.57 24.66 23.75
CA ALA A 467 17.91 24.16 24.96
C ALA A 467 18.56 24.69 26.26
N ARG A 468 19.89 24.89 26.25
CA ARG A 468 20.61 25.49 27.38
C ARG A 468 20.29 26.97 27.55
N GLU A 469 20.27 27.73 26.45
CA GLU A 469 19.95 29.16 26.48
C GLU A 469 18.52 29.42 26.96
N GLU A 470 17.54 28.60 26.58
CA GLU A 470 16.15 28.73 27.04
C GLU A 470 15.97 28.35 28.52
N GLY A 471 16.80 27.44 29.05
CA GLY A 471 16.77 27.02 30.46
C GLY A 471 17.36 28.03 31.45
N ASP A 472 18.38 28.78 31.06
CA ASP A 472 19.07 29.74 31.95
C ASP A 472 18.28 31.05 32.17
N VAL A 473 17.37 31.41 31.26
CA VAL A 473 16.59 32.67 31.35
C VAL A 473 15.59 32.67 32.52
N TYR A 474 15.20 31.50 33.04
CA TYR A 474 14.21 31.39 34.11
C TYR A 474 14.79 31.29 35.54
N MET A 475 16.12 31.19 35.69
CA MET A 475 16.75 30.96 37.00
C MET A 475 17.32 32.22 37.68
N ASP A 476 17.31 33.38 37.02
CA ASP A 476 17.98 34.61 37.53
C ASP A 476 17.01 35.72 38.01
N GLU A 477 15.70 35.43 38.11
CA GLU A 477 14.70 36.30 38.75
C GLU A 477 14.10 35.62 40.00
N SER A 478 14.86 35.57 41.10
CA SER A 478 14.36 35.17 42.43
C SER A 478 15.07 35.88 43.57
#